data_AF-A0A958M9D2-F1
#
_entry.id   AF-A0A958M9D2-F1
#
_cell.length_a   1.000
_cell.length_b   1.000
_cell.length_c   1.000
_cell.angle_alpha   90.00
_cell.angle_beta   90.00
_cell.angle_gamma   90.00
#
_symmetry.space_group_name_H-M   'P 1'
#
loop_
_entity.id
_entity.type
_entity.pdbx_description
1 polymer ?
#
loop_
_entity_poly.entity_id
_entity_poly.type
_entity_poly.pdbx_seq_one_letter_code
_entity_poly.pdbx_strand_id
1 'polypeptide(L)' 'MKIQMSKTTLAGLLTVLTVISCKKEKEADGEGTPGVNLAYMDNTVNPADDFFRYVNGGWLDHTEIPADRPRW' A
#
# COMPACT_ATOMS: atom_id res chain seq x y z
N MET A 1 48.12 36.40 -16.52
CA MET A 1 46.71 36.38 -16.96
C MET A 1 45.88 35.82 -15.81
N LYS A 2 45.11 36.65 -15.09
CA LYS A 2 44.34 36.23 -13.90
C LYS A 2 42.93 35.85 -14.36
N ILE A 3 42.61 34.56 -14.30
CA ILE A 3 41.28 34.04 -14.60
C ILE A 3 40.37 34.45 -13.43
N GLN A 4 39.56 35.49 -13.62
CA GLN A 4 38.56 35.91 -12.64
C GLN A 4 37.35 34.97 -12.76
N MET A 5 37.27 34.00 -11.84
CA MET A 5 36.13 33.10 -11.72
C MET A 5 34.93 33.92 -11.22
N SER A 6 34.01 34.30 -12.12
CA SER A 6 32.88 35.13 -11.75
C SER A 6 31.93 34.31 -10.87
N LYS A 7 31.58 34.87 -9.70
CA LYS A 7 30.71 34.23 -8.69
C LYS A 7 29.33 33.83 -9.26
N THR A 8 28.95 34.39 -10.39
CA THR A 8 27.76 34.05 -11.17
C THR A 8 27.79 32.65 -11.79
N THR A 9 28.97 32.09 -12.09
CA THR A 9 29.06 30.73 -12.66
C THR A 9 28.88 29.63 -11.60
N LEU A 10 29.20 29.93 -10.33
CA LEU A 10 28.99 28.99 -9.22
C LEU A 10 27.51 28.89 -8.80
N ALA A 11 26.75 29.98 -8.96
CA ALA A 11 25.32 30.01 -8.68
C ALA A 11 24.49 29.24 -9.71
N GLY A 12 24.88 29.24 -10.99
CA GLY A 12 24.16 28.52 -12.05
C GLY A 12 24.28 27.00 -11.96
N LEU A 13 25.42 26.49 -11.48
CA LEU A 13 25.67 25.05 -11.37
C LEU A 13 24.88 24.41 -10.21
N LEU A 14 24.58 25.17 -9.15
CA LEU A 14 23.82 24.68 -7.99
C LEU A 14 22.31 24.51 -8.28
N THR A 15 21.74 25.39 -9.13
CA THR A 15 20.30 25.35 -9.46
C THR A 15 19.92 24.24 -10.45
N VAL A 16 20.87 23.79 -11.29
CA VAL A 16 20.65 22.69 -12.24
C VAL A 16 20.64 21.33 -11.54
N LEU A 17 21.37 21.17 -10.43
CA LEU A 17 21.39 19.94 -9.64
C LEU A 17 20.07 19.67 -8.88
N THR A 18 19.32 20.71 -8.51
CA THR A 18 18.08 20.56 -7.73
C THR A 18 16.88 20.10 -8.56
N VAL A 19 16.85 20.34 -9.89
CA VAL A 19 15.73 19.94 -10.75
C VAL A 19 15.77 18.47 -11.19
N ILE A 20 16.90 17.79 -11.07
CA ILE A 20 17.03 16.35 -11.43
C ILE A 20 16.50 15.45 -10.29
N SER A 21 16.33 15.98 -9.08
CA SER A 21 15.88 15.21 -7.91
C SER A 21 14.35 15.05 -7.78
N CYS A 22 13.55 15.58 -8.71
CA CYS A 22 12.11 15.32 -8.76
C CYS A 22 11.80 14.18 -9.74
N LYS A 23 12.35 13.00 -9.47
CA LYS A 23 11.81 11.75 -10.01
C LYS A 23 10.76 11.28 -9.01
N LYS A 24 9.48 11.58 -9.26
CA LYS A 24 8.38 10.86 -8.62
C LYS A 24 8.46 9.44 -9.16
N GLU A 25 9.14 8.57 -8.43
CA GLU A 25 9.01 7.14 -8.63
C GLU A 25 7.55 6.83 -8.37
N LYS A 26 6.83 6.41 -9.41
CA LYS A 26 5.57 5.71 -9.21
C LYS A 26 5.98 4.44 -8.49
N GLU A 27 5.89 4.45 -7.17
CA GLU A 27 5.70 3.21 -6.43
C GLU A 27 4.59 2.48 -7.17
N ALA A 28 4.88 1.24 -7.58
CA ALA A 28 3.84 0.35 -8.00
C ALA A 28 2.92 0.24 -6.79
N ASP A 29 1.86 1.06 -6.79
CA ASP A 29 0.63 0.73 -6.11
C ASP A 29 0.32 -0.66 -6.64
N GLY A 30 0.66 -1.65 -5.82
CA GLY A 30 0.09 -2.95 -5.99
C GLY A 30 -1.39 -2.71 -5.85
N GLU A 31 -2.06 -2.54 -6.99
CA GLU A 31 -3.46 -2.89 -7.20
C GLU A 31 -3.57 -4.42 -7.00
N GLY A 32 -3.15 -4.85 -5.81
CA GLY A 32 -3.17 -6.19 -5.31
C GLY A 32 -4.55 -6.36 -4.72
N THR A 33 -5.14 -7.50 -5.03
CA THR A 33 -6.29 -8.05 -4.33
C THR A 33 -6.28 -7.61 -2.87
N PRO A 34 -7.36 -6.99 -2.36
CA PRO A 34 -7.42 -6.52 -0.98
C PRO A 34 -6.92 -7.60 -0.03
N GLY A 35 -6.13 -7.23 0.98
CA GLY A 35 -5.59 -8.17 1.97
C GLY A 35 -6.65 -8.91 2.80
N VAL A 36 -7.92 -8.55 2.61
CA VAL A 36 -9.10 -9.20 3.18
C VAL A 36 -10.13 -9.42 2.07
N ASN A 37 -10.69 -10.62 2.01
CA ASN A 37 -11.78 -10.91 1.08
C ASN A 37 -13.11 -10.40 1.64
N LEU A 38 -13.56 -9.25 1.13
CA LEU A 38 -14.80 -8.60 1.57
C LEU A 38 -16.06 -9.44 1.28
N ALA A 39 -16.00 -10.41 0.37
CA ALA A 39 -17.14 -11.26 0.03
C ALA A 39 -17.56 -12.20 1.18
N TYR A 40 -16.70 -12.41 2.18
CA TYR A 40 -16.96 -13.30 3.32
C TYR A 40 -17.36 -12.57 4.60
N MET A 41 -17.42 -11.24 4.57
CA MET A 41 -17.77 -10.46 5.75
C MET A 41 -19.27 -10.53 6.06
N ASP A 42 -19.60 -10.51 7.34
CA ASP A 42 -20.96 -10.37 7.85
C ASP A 42 -21.14 -8.97 8.43
N ASN A 43 -21.61 -8.05 7.59
CA ASN A 43 -21.81 -6.64 7.94
C ASN A 43 -23.01 -6.40 8.87
N THR A 44 -23.71 -7.45 9.30
CA THR A 44 -24.79 -7.34 10.30
C THR A 44 -24.28 -7.39 11.74
N VAL A 45 -23.03 -7.86 11.93
CA VAL A 45 -22.38 -7.94 13.24
C VAL A 45 -21.56 -6.69 13.49
N ASN A 46 -21.70 -6.10 14.67
CA ASN A 46 -20.83 -5.01 15.11
C ASN A 46 -19.43 -5.57 15.38
N PRO A 47 -18.37 -5.07 14.72
CA PRO A 47 -17.01 -5.60 14.89
C PRO A 47 -16.44 -5.44 16.30
N ALA A 48 -16.97 -4.50 17.11
CA ALA A 48 -16.55 -4.35 18.50
C ALA A 48 -17.08 -5.47 19.41
N ASP A 49 -18.19 -6.10 19.03
CA ASP A 49 -18.82 -7.16 19.80
C ASP A 49 -18.26 -8.54 19.40
N ASP A 50 -18.07 -8.78 18.09
CA ASP A 50 -17.41 -9.99 17.57
C ASP A 50 -16.72 -9.71 16.22
N PHE A 51 -15.43 -9.41 16.28
CA PHE A 51 -14.62 -9.14 15.08
C PHE A 51 -14.43 -10.39 14.21
N PHE A 52 -14.35 -11.58 14.81
CA PHE A 52 -14.14 -12.81 14.05
C PHE A 52 -15.35 -13.11 13.18
N ARG A 53 -16.56 -12.99 13.76
CA ARG A 53 -17.82 -13.14 13.02
C ARG A 53 -18.02 -12.04 11.99
N TYR A 54 -17.69 -10.78 12.30
CA TYR A 54 -17.77 -9.69 11.34
C TYR A 54 -16.91 -9.95 10.09
N VAL A 55 -15.67 -10.40 10.24
CA VAL A 55 -14.76 -10.61 9.11
C VAL A 55 -15.06 -11.91 8.35
N ASN A 56 -15.42 -12.99 9.03
CA ASN A 56 -15.50 -14.33 8.45
C ASN A 56 -16.91 -14.92 8.39
N GLY A 57 -17.93 -14.21 8.83
CA GLY A 57 -19.27 -14.77 9.06
C GLY A 57 -19.91 -15.37 7.82
N GLY A 58 -19.77 -14.72 6.66
CA GLY A 58 -20.22 -15.27 5.39
C GLY A 58 -19.51 -16.57 5.03
N TRP A 59 -18.20 -16.69 5.28
CA TRP A 59 -17.49 -17.96 5.06
C TRP A 59 -17.92 -19.03 6.06
N LEU A 60 -18.07 -18.66 7.33
CA LEU A 60 -18.45 -19.57 8.43
C LEU A 60 -19.82 -20.21 8.19
N ASP A 61 -20.76 -19.45 7.63
CA ASP A 61 -22.13 -19.93 7.40
C ASP A 61 -22.27 -20.83 6.17
N HIS A 62 -21.40 -20.65 5.16
CA HIS A 62 -21.56 -21.31 3.86
C HIS A 62 -20.50 -22.38 3.56
N THR A 63 -19.42 -22.46 4.34
CA THR A 63 -18.32 -23.38 4.06
C THR A 63 -18.41 -24.64 4.89
N GLU A 64 -18.62 -25.78 4.22
CA GLU A 64 -18.57 -27.10 4.84
C GLU A 64 -17.11 -27.54 5.08
N ILE A 65 -16.87 -28.20 6.21
CA ILE A 65 -15.57 -28.84 6.47
C ILE A 65 -15.54 -30.18 5.73
N PRO A 66 -14.58 -30.41 4.82
CA PRO A 66 -14.43 -31.71 4.17
C PRO A 66 -14.25 -32.85 5.19
N ALA A 67 -14.86 -34.00 4.94
CA ALA A 67 -14.88 -35.13 5.89
C ALA A 67 -13.49 -35.69 6.25
N ASP A 68 -12.48 -35.45 5.41
CA ASP A 68 -11.09 -35.85 5.63
C ASP A 68 -10.27 -34.82 6.42
N ARG A 69 -10.87 -33.70 6.84
CA ARG A 69 -10.19 -32.64 7.59
C ARG A 69 -10.83 -32.43 8.96
N PRO A 70 -10.05 -32.46 10.05
CA PRO A 70 -10.59 -32.25 11.40
C PRO A 70 -10.90 -30.77 11.67
N ARG A 71 -10.34 -29.85 10.89
CA ARG A 71 -10.52 -28.40 10.98
C ARG A 71 -10.01 -27.70 9.72
N TRP A 72 -10.39 -26.43 9.56
CA TRP A 72 -9.66 -25.47 8.75
C TRP A 72 -8.50 -24.84 9.53
#